data_AF-A0A226X5J9-F1
#
_entry.id   AF-A0A226X5J9-F1
#
_cell.length_a   1.000
_cell.length_b   1.000
_cell.length_c   1.000
_cell.angle_alpha   90.00
_cell.angle_beta   90.00
_cell.angle_gamma   90.00
#
_symmetry.space_group_name_H-M   'P 1'
#
loop_
_entity.id
_entity.type
_entity.pdbx_description
1 polymer ?
#
loop_
_entity_poly.entity_id
_entity_poly.type
_entity_poly.pdbx_seq_one_letter_code
_entity_poly.pdbx_strand_id
1 'polypeptide(L)' 'MWEVRIHLHRRIARVLFTVVGDQMVLLHGFIKKSQDTPQADLDVAKDRIRQL' A
#
# COMPACT_ATOMS: atom_id res chain seq x y z
N MET A 1 -4.49 -5.93 6.40
CA MET A 1 -3.74 -4.94 5.61
C MET A 1 -4.72 -3.92 5.09
N TRP A 2 -4.35 -2.65 5.10
CA TRP A 2 -5.22 -1.52 4.75
C TRP A 2 -4.63 -0.74 3.58
N GLU A 3 -5.47 0.04 2.89
CA GLU A 3 -5.08 0.92 1.77
C GLU A 3 -5.51 2.36 2.06
N VAL A 4 -4.59 3.32 1.90
CA VAL A 4 -4.93 4.73 1.74
C VAL A 4 -4.90 5.09 0.27
N ARG A 5 -5.96 5.74 -0.23
CA ARG A 5 -6.02 6.32 -1.58
C ARG A 5 -5.73 7.80 -1.53
N ILE A 6 -4.67 8.20 -2.22
CA ILE A 6 -4.20 9.59 -2.26
C ILE A 6 -4.47 10.13 -3.66
N HIS A 7 -5.29 11.18 -3.74
CA HIS A 7 -5.55 11.88 -4.99
C HIS A 7 -4.45 12.92 -5.22
N LEU A 8 -3.70 12.74 -6.29
CA LEU A 8 -2.66 13.66 -6.75
C LEU A 8 -3.13 14.35 -8.02
N HIS A 9 -2.44 15.41 -8.44
CA HIS A 9 -2.74 16.04 -9.72
C HIS A 9 -2.55 15.04 -10.87
N ARG A 10 -3.67 14.68 -11.55
CA ARG A 10 -3.78 13.75 -12.69
C ARG A 10 -3.54 12.26 -12.41
N ARG A 11 -3.37 11.84 -11.16
CA ARG A 11 -3.09 10.42 -10.83
C ARG A 11 -3.55 10.07 -9.42
N ILE A 12 -3.72 8.79 -9.15
CA ILE A 12 -4.05 8.29 -7.82
C ILE A 12 -2.86 7.46 -7.33
N ALA A 13 -2.35 7.78 -6.14
CA ALA A 13 -1.41 6.93 -5.43
C ALA A 13 -2.16 6.05 -4.42
N ARG A 14 -1.63 4.86 -4.18
CA ARG A 14 -2.12 3.93 -3.17
C ARG A 14 -0.98 3.59 -2.24
N VAL A 15 -1.24 3.62 -0.94
CA VAL A 15 -0.30 3.18 0.08
C VAL A 15 -0.93 2.03 0.85
N LEU A 16 -0.33 0.84 0.72
CA LEU A 16 -0.64 -0.32 1.54
C LEU A 16 0.08 -0.16 2.87
N PHE A 17 -0.64 -0.36 3.96
CA PHE A 17 -0.10 -0.17 5.31
C PHE A 17 -0.71 -1.18 6.29
N THR A 18 -0.09 -1.26 7.45
CA THR A 18 -0.62 -1.96 8.62
C THR A 18 -0.45 -1.09 9.87
N VAL A 19 -1.07 -1.51 10.96
CA VAL A 19 -0.91 -0.88 12.28
C VAL A 19 -0.22 -1.88 13.19
N VAL A 20 0.87 -1.46 13.85
CA VAL A 20 1.59 -2.22 14.87
C VAL A 20 1.61 -1.38 16.14
N GLY A 21 0.89 -1.80 17.17
CA GLY A 21 0.64 -0.96 18.35
C GLY A 21 -0.10 0.31 17.98
N ASP A 22 0.53 1.46 18.23
CA ASP A 22 0.07 2.81 17.88
C ASP A 22 0.71 3.38 16.61
N GLN A 23 1.58 2.60 15.94
CA GLN A 23 2.32 3.04 14.76
C GLN A 23 1.66 2.57 13.46
N MET A 24 1.47 3.51 12.53
CA MET A 24 1.11 3.21 11.15
C MET A 24 2.36 2.90 10.34
N VAL A 25 2.52 1.65 9.91
CA VAL A 25 3.66 1.20 9.11
C VAL A 25 3.28 1.16 7.63
N LEU A 26 3.88 2.05 6.85
CA LEU A 26 3.65 2.14 5.41
C LEU A 26 4.49 1.08 4.69
N LEU A 27 3.80 0.06 4.17
CA LEU A 27 4.44 -1.13 3.61
C LEU A 27 4.83 -0.91 2.17
N HIS A 28 3.95 -0.35 1.35
CA HIS A 28 4.20 -0.20 -0.08
C HIS A 28 3.39 0.94 -0.68
N GLY A 29 4.05 1.84 -1.39
CA GLY A 29 3.42 2.97 -2.07
C GLY A 29 3.61 2.87 -3.59
N PHE A 30 2.53 2.98 -4.35
CA PHE A 30 2.59 2.90 -5.81
C PHE A 30 1.54 3.80 -6.48
N ILE A 31 1.73 4.02 -7.77
CA ILE A 31 0.83 4.85 -8.59
C ILE A 31 -0.13 3.91 -9.31
N LYS A 32 -1.42 4.14 -9.11
CA LYS A 32 -2.49 3.33 -9.66
C LYS A 32 -2.40 3.31 -11.20
N LYS A 33 -2.17 2.12 -11.76
CA LYS A 33 -2.25 1.84 -13.21
C LYS A 33 -3.59 1.19 -13.60
N SER A 34 -4.17 0.40 -12.72
CA SER A 34 -5.43 -0.35 -12.88
C SER A 34 -6.39 -0.08 -11.72
N GLN A 35 -7.69 -0.36 -11.90
CA GLN A 35 -8.66 -0.25 -10.81
C GLN A 35 -8.35 -1.17 -9.64
N ASP A 36 -7.97 -2.41 -9.93
CA ASP A 36 -7.56 -3.36 -8.92
C ASP A 36 -6.08 -3.20 -8.59
N THR A 37 -5.73 -3.50 -7.35
CA THR A 37 -4.34 -3.52 -6.92
C THR A 37 -3.67 -4.77 -7.51
N PRO A 38 -2.63 -4.62 -8.35
CA PRO A 38 -1.95 -5.75 -8.97
C PRO A 38 -1.40 -6.73 -7.92
N GLN A 39 -1.42 -8.03 -8.24
CA GLN A 39 -0.96 -9.07 -7.31
C GLN A 39 0.49 -8.85 -6.86
N ALA A 40 1.37 -8.42 -7.76
CA ALA A 40 2.76 -8.09 -7.45
C ALA A 40 2.90 -7.00 -6.38
N ASP A 41 2.06 -5.96 -6.39
CA ASP A 41 2.09 -4.90 -5.38
C ASP A 41 1.59 -5.41 -4.01
N LEU A 42 0.61 -6.34 -4.01
CA LEU A 42 0.14 -7.00 -2.79
C LEU A 42 1.21 -7.90 -2.18
N ASP A 43 1.92 -8.66 -3.01
CA ASP A 43 2.91 -9.62 -2.55
C ASP A 43 4.12 -8.91 -1.91
N VAL A 44 4.58 -7.81 -2.50
CA VAL A 44 5.60 -6.94 -1.88
C VAL A 44 5.17 -6.46 -0.49
N ALA A 45 3.92 -6.02 -0.34
CA ALA A 45 3.42 -5.57 0.96
C ALA A 45 3.31 -6.71 1.98
N LYS A 46 2.91 -7.92 1.55
CA LYS A 46 2.85 -9.11 2.43
C LYS A 46 4.24 -9.54 2.89
N ASP A 47 5.23 -9.55 2.00
CA ASP A 47 6.60 -9.90 2.34
C ASP A 47 7.19 -8.92 3.35
N ARG A 48 6.90 -7.63 3.20
CA ARG A 48 7.30 -6.60 4.17
C ARG A 48 6.61 -6.77 5.53
N ILE A 49 5.32 -7.13 5.58
CA ILE A 49 4.65 -7.44 6.86
C ILE A 49 5.33 -8.59 7.60
N ARG A 50 5.79 -9.64 6.89
CA ARG A 50 6.46 -10.79 7.53
C ARG A 50 7.81 -10.44 8.16
N GLN A 51 8.37 -9.28 7.83
CA GLN A 51 9.64 -8.78 8.35
C GLN A 51 9.46 -7.78 9.50
N LEU A 52 8.22 -7.44 9.85
CA LEU A 52 7.86 -6.63 11.02
C LEU A 52 7.67 -7.54 12.24
#